data_AF-A0A970TRG6-F1
#
_entry.id   AF-A0A970TRG6-F1
#
_cell.length_a   1.000
_cell.length_b   1.000
_cell.length_c   1.000
_cell.angle_alpha   90.00
_cell.angle_beta   90.00
_cell.angle_gamma   90.00
#
_symmetry.space_group_name_H-M   'P 1'
#
loop_
_entity.id
_entity.type
_entity.pdbx_description
1 polymer ?
#
loop_
_entity_poly.entity_id
_entity_poly.type
_entity_poly.pdbx_seq_one_letter_code
_entity_poly.pdbx_strand_id
1 'polypeptide(L)' 'MRQYWQFEYLSDFGKKIRYFYGTEAAVQRRIKRYQGDGKELKNLNRSKAKYLKMENKVNFITL' A
#
# COMPACT_ATOMS: atom_id res chain seq x y z
N MET A 1 -1.75 -9.47 13.24
CA MET A 1 -1.40 -8.10 13.71
C MET A 1 -1.50 -7.12 12.56
N ARG A 2 -1.84 -5.85 12.80
CA ARG A 2 -1.89 -4.82 11.75
C ARG A 2 -0.47 -4.30 11.46
N GLN A 3 -0.19 -4.09 10.19
CA GLN A 3 1.09 -3.61 9.67
C GLN A 3 0.85 -2.56 8.58
N TYR A 4 1.91 -1.83 8.23
CA TYR A 4 1.90 -0.87 7.14
C TYR A 4 2.33 -1.55 5.85
N TRP A 5 1.69 -1.20 4.75
CA TRP A 5 1.94 -1.83 3.46
C TRP A 5 2.02 -0.78 2.36
N GLN A 6 2.92 -1.02 1.42
CA GLN A 6 3.03 -0.30 0.16
C GLN A 6 2.67 -1.25 -0.97
N PHE A 7 1.74 -0.85 -1.80
CA PHE A 7 1.29 -1.59 -2.96
C PHE A 7 1.56 -0.77 -4.22
N GLU A 8 2.32 -1.36 -5.14
CA GLU A 8 2.62 -0.77 -6.44
C GLU A 8 1.98 -1.62 -7.54
N TYR A 9 1.44 -0.97 -8.56
CA TYR A 9 0.90 -1.63 -9.74
C TYR A 9 0.94 -0.69 -10.95
N LEU A 10 0.95 -1.27 -12.14
CA LEU A 10 0.85 -0.54 -13.40
C LEU A 10 -0.62 -0.49 -13.83
N SER A 11 -1.12 0.72 -14.05
CA SER A 11 -2.43 0.97 -14.66
C SER A 11 -2.25 1.56 -16.05
N ASP A 12 -3.33 1.68 -16.82
CA ASP A 12 -3.32 2.38 -18.12
C ASP A 12 -2.78 3.81 -18.04
N PHE A 13 -2.87 4.44 -16.85
CA PHE A 13 -2.35 5.77 -16.55
C PHE A 13 -0.96 5.76 -15.90
N GLY A 14 -0.21 4.67 -16.12
CA GLY A 14 1.13 4.45 -15.57
C GLY A 14 1.16 3.86 -14.17
N LYS A 15 2.33 3.95 -13.53
CA LYS A 15 2.61 3.38 -12.21
C LYS A 15 1.82 4.10 -11.12
N LYS A 16 1.11 3.32 -10.29
CA LYS A 16 0.37 3.80 -9.13
C LYS A 16 0.94 3.17 -7.87
N ILE A 17 0.91 3.93 -6.78
CA ILE A 17 1.31 3.49 -5.44
C ILE A 17 0.16 3.76 -4.48
N ARG A 18 -0.18 2.76 -3.66
CA ARG A 18 -1.17 2.84 -2.59
C ARG A 18 -0.56 2.39 -1.28
N TYR A 19 -1.01 2.99 -0.18
CA TYR A 19 -0.51 2.68 1.15
C TYR A 19 -1.67 2.23 2.04
N PHE A 20 -1.44 1.16 2.80
CA PHE A 20 -2.46 0.54 3.65
C PHE A 20 -1.96 0.37 5.09
N TYR A 21 -2.89 0.41 6.04
CA TYR A 21 -2.67 -0.04 7.41
C TYR A 21 -3.72 -1.08 7.76
N GLY A 22 -3.29 -2.34 7.91
CA GLY A 22 -4.21 -3.46 8.05
C GLY A 22 -3.51 -4.79 8.25
N THR A 23 -4.29 -5.86 8.40
CA THR A 23 -3.75 -7.23 8.38
C THR A 23 -3.39 -7.63 6.96
N GLU A 24 -2.44 -8.57 6.79
CA GLU A 24 -2.06 -9.07 5.48
C GLU A 24 -3.26 -9.58 4.67
N ALA A 25 -4.14 -10.39 5.29
CA ALA A 25 -5.33 -10.91 4.63
C ALA A 25 -6.33 -9.82 4.17
N ALA A 26 -6.47 -8.72 4.94
CA ALA A 26 -7.32 -7.60 4.53
C ALA A 26 -6.72 -6.85 3.33
N VAL A 27 -5.41 -6.62 3.35
CA VAL A 27 -4.67 -5.96 2.26
C VAL A 27 -4.68 -6.81 0.99
N GLN A 28 -4.39 -8.11 1.11
CA GLN A 28 -4.44 -9.07 0.00
C GLN A 28 -5.81 -9.08 -0.70
N ARG A 29 -6.90 -9.10 0.08
CA ARG A 29 -8.27 -8.99 -0.47
C ARG A 29 -8.51 -7.66 -1.17
N ARG A 30 -7.96 -6.56 -0.64
CA ARG A 30 -8.09 -5.22 -1.23
C ARG A 30 -7.31 -5.10 -2.54
N ILE A 31 -6.07 -5.56 -2.59
CA ILE A 31 -5.21 -5.43 -3.79
C ILE A 31 -5.68 -6.30 -4.95
N LYS A 32 -6.33 -7.45 -4.67
CA LYS A 32 -6.96 -8.30 -5.68
C LYS A 32 -7.99 -7.55 -6.54
N ARG A 33 -8.63 -6.51 -5.99
CA ARG A 33 -9.64 -5.70 -6.71
C ARG A 33 -9.06 -4.66 -7.66
N TYR A 34 -7.77 -4.36 -7.57
CA TYR A 34 -7.14 -3.43 -8.51
C TYR A 34 -6.88 -4.13 -9.84
N GLN A 35 -7.22 -3.49 -10.95
CA GLN A 35 -6.85 -3.94 -12.29
C GLN A 35 -5.48 -3.35 -12.66
N GLY A 36 -4.68 -4.12 -13.37
CA GLY A 36 -3.31 -3.74 -13.74
C GLY A 36 -2.27 -4.85 -13.54
N ASP A 37 -1.09 -4.61 -14.09
CA ASP A 37 0.04 -5.54 -14.09
C ASP A 37 1.11 -5.13 -13.06
N GLY A 38 2.13 -5.97 -12.90
CA GLY A 38 3.28 -5.66 -12.04
C GLY A 38 2.90 -5.38 -10.59
N LYS A 39 1.89 -6.10 -10.08
CA LYS A 39 1.38 -5.95 -8.71
C LYS A 39 2.42 -6.40 -7.70
N GLU A 40 2.95 -5.46 -6.94
CA GLU A 40 3.94 -5.71 -5.90
C GLU A 40 3.43 -5.19 -4.55
N LEU A 41 3.43 -6.06 -3.54
CA LEU A 41 3.06 -5.72 -2.17
C LEU A 41 4.27 -5.85 -1.25
N LYS A 42 4.63 -4.76 -0.58
CA LYS A 42 5.75 -4.68 0.37
C LYS A 42 5.26 -4.31 1.76
N ASN A 43 5.80 -4.98 2.77
CA ASN A 43 5.60 -4.57 4.15
C ASN A 43 6.51 -3.38 4.48
N LEU A 44 5.97 -2.38 5.16
CA LEU A 44 6.72 -1.21 5.62
C LEU A 44 7.00 -1.31 7.11
N ASN A 45 8.25 -1.07 7.48
CA ASN A 45 8.59 -0.85 8.87
C ASN A 45 7.91 0.44 9.38
N ARG A 46 7.68 0.50 10.71
CA ARG A 46 6.95 1.63 11.33
C ARG A 46 7.66 2.98 11.13
N SER A 47 8.99 2.99 11.13
CA SER A 47 9.78 4.21 10.95
C SER A 47 9.56 4.81 9.56
N LYS A 48 9.63 3.99 8.51
CA LYS A 48 9.40 4.39 7.12
C LYS A 48 7.95 4.83 6.92
N ALA A 49 6.98 4.13 7.51
CA ALA A 49 5.57 4.53 7.45
C ALA A 49 5.34 5.91 8.11
N LYS A 50 5.98 6.17 9.25
CA LYS A 50 5.93 7.47 9.93
C LYS A 50 6.52 8.59 9.06
N TYR A 51 7.69 8.36 8.48
CA TYR A 51 8.32 9.29 7.54
C TYR A 51 7.41 9.61 6.35
N LEU A 52 6.83 8.58 5.71
CA LEU A 52 5.90 8.76 4.58
C LEU A 52 4.65 9.56 4.96
N LYS A 53 4.12 9.35 6.16
CA LYS A 53 2.95 10.08 6.65
C LYS A 53 3.25 11.54 6.96
N MET A 54 4.41 11.83 7.56
CA MET A 54 4.77 13.18 8.02
C MET A 54 5.36 14.04 6.91
N GLU A 55 6.38 13.53 6.22
CA GLU A 55 7.15 14.29 5.24
C GLU A 55 6.44 14.29 3.88
N ASN A 56 6.09 13.10 3.39
CA ASN A 56 5.47 12.95 2.07
C ASN A 56 3.96 13.13 2.11
N LYS A 57 3.38 13.37 3.29
CA LYS A 57 1.92 13.55 3.54
C LYS A 57 1.08 12.45 2.90
N VAL A 58 1.61 11.22 2.86
CA VAL A 58 0.95 10.07 2.25
C VAL A 58 -0.25 9.64 3.08
N ASN A 59 -1.36 9.39 2.40
CA ASN A 59 -2.56 8.84 3.03
C ASN A 59 -2.48 7.30 3.12
N PHE A 60 -2.71 6.77 4.33
CA PHE A 60 -2.82 5.34 4.58
C PHE A 60 -4.29 4.94 4.70
N ILE A 61 -4.73 4.03 3.82
CA ILE A 61 -6.07 3.46 3.87
C ILE A 61 -6.12 2.42 5.00
N THR A 62 -7.00 2.62 5.97
CA THR A 62 -7.19 1.67 7.08
C THR A 62 -8.10 0.53 6.64
N LEU A 63 -7.68 -0.72 6.88
CA LEU A 63 -8.37 -1.95 6.49
C LEU A 63 -8.56 -2.91 7.67
#